data_AF-A0A815UGY4-F1
#
_entry.id   AF-A0A815UGY4-F1
#
_cell.length_a   1.000
_cell.length_b   1.000
_cell.length_c   1.000
_cell.angle_alpha   90.00
_cell.angle_beta   90.00
_cell.angle_gamma   90.00
#
_symmetry.space_group_name_H-M   'P 1'
#
loop_
_entity.id
_entity.type
_entity.pdbx_description
1 polymer ?
#
loop_
_entity_poly.entity_id
_entity_poly.type
_entity_poly.pdbx_seq_one_letter_code
_entity_poly.pdbx_strand_id
1 'polypeptide(L)'
;LDWCSHDKDLLLRAYEVTGLALTEIERTSDVSHLIKDKNNSSIVKTTVHDFKIDCFAYDVAKDPVTVHIPVVRLFAALHVHIQKYTDTVTTFDNLCEKLKIQPCFVYEESLRIQVLCAQHEAGLWKRNGHSLSNQIYYYSNVKCRKEMYDRDILALQVGASLKPADTYLIQLLHKFNLLDWVRSPENGHSSDTESKIKAKVRIMEEFLHLLIIIVGERHEQGVGKVTREQKLTREVIHQLCISPMAHSELVRGLQDCGQLETGSGDLEAILKEVADFKRGTATKGNYELKADRLSEYNQFYYHYTKADQCKSEEYVIKRRKQNDDSNVTSLFIPCPPLFTDAFQPIVHILDSDIFLILLKACLYRSTDPKAQVCEVKLNSEALVLSAYVQNSRVLSKNRTRRIENWDVFDPTFMSNDLHWGVHVSSCGHAIHASCWTKYHNSITSQDHRRTLRMRGSANYDTERNEFLCPLCQTLSNTIIPVLPSLRSFARERKLAQMSFNEWLDGLEKALN
;
A
#
# COMPACT_ATOMS: atom_id res chain seq x y z
N LEU A 1 17.99 20.34 -8.98
CA LEU A 1 19.14 19.42 -8.77
C LEU A 1 20.12 19.48 -9.93
N ASP A 2 19.62 19.66 -11.16
CA ASP A 2 20.44 19.75 -12.38
C ASP A 2 21.62 20.72 -12.26
N TRP A 3 21.43 21.83 -11.55
CA TRP A 3 22.45 22.86 -11.29
C TRP A 3 23.69 22.37 -10.50
N CYS A 4 23.58 21.34 -9.68
CA CYS A 4 24.70 20.80 -8.88
C CYS A 4 25.02 19.33 -9.15
N SER A 5 24.12 18.56 -9.77
CA SER A 5 24.25 17.11 -9.91
C SER A 5 25.45 16.62 -10.74
N HIS A 6 26.12 17.52 -11.47
CA HIS A 6 27.27 17.22 -12.34
C HIS A 6 28.61 17.63 -11.73
N ASP A 7 28.60 18.43 -10.65
CA ASP A 7 29.79 18.94 -9.98
C ASP A 7 29.84 18.37 -8.56
N LYS A 8 30.86 17.54 -8.31
CA LYS A 8 31.04 16.83 -7.04
C LYS A 8 31.15 17.80 -5.86
N ASP A 9 31.96 18.84 -5.99
CA ASP A 9 32.26 19.75 -4.88
C ASP A 9 31.06 20.64 -4.58
N LEU A 10 30.37 21.11 -5.63
CA LEU A 10 29.14 21.87 -5.48
C LEU A 10 28.02 21.04 -4.85
N LEU A 11 27.88 19.78 -5.26
CA LEU A 11 26.90 18.86 -4.70
C LEU A 11 27.16 18.56 -3.22
N LEU A 12 28.41 18.26 -2.86
CA LEU A 12 28.82 18.04 -1.47
C LEU A 12 28.54 19.28 -0.61
N ARG A 13 28.90 20.47 -1.11
CA ARG A 13 28.64 21.72 -0.39
C ARG A 13 27.14 21.99 -0.23
N ALA A 14 26.34 21.74 -1.25
CA ALA A 14 24.89 21.85 -1.16
C ALA A 14 24.32 20.88 -0.12
N TYR A 15 24.84 19.65 -0.07
CA TYR A 15 24.46 18.64 0.91
C TYR A 15 24.78 19.07 2.36
N GLU A 16 25.99 19.58 2.60
CA GLU A 16 26.38 20.10 3.91
C GLU A 16 25.54 21.31 4.36
N VAL A 17 25.31 22.28 3.46
CA VAL A 17 24.49 23.47 3.75
C VAL A 17 23.05 23.08 4.06
N THR A 18 22.49 22.11 3.33
CA THR A 18 21.13 21.62 3.61
C THR A 18 21.08 20.86 4.93
N GLY A 19 22.12 20.07 5.28
CA GLY A 19 22.23 19.43 6.59
C GLY A 19 22.31 20.41 7.77
N LEU A 20 23.02 21.54 7.59
CA LEU A 20 23.04 22.64 8.56
C LEU A 20 21.64 23.23 8.77
N ALA A 21 20.90 23.48 7.68
CA ALA A 21 19.54 23.98 7.75
C ALA A 21 18.60 22.98 8.46
N LEU A 22 18.74 21.67 8.21
CA LEU A 22 17.98 20.64 8.95
C LEU A 22 18.27 20.67 10.45
N THR A 23 19.52 20.91 10.85
CA THR A 23 19.89 21.00 12.27
C THR A 23 19.19 22.18 12.95
N GLU A 24 19.04 23.31 12.26
CA GLU A 24 18.32 24.46 12.80
C GLU A 24 16.82 24.18 12.94
N ILE A 25 16.22 23.47 11.98
CA ILE A 25 14.83 23.03 12.05
C ILE A 25 14.63 22.06 13.22
N GLU A 26 15.57 21.13 13.44
CA GLU A 26 15.50 20.19 14.57
C GLU A 26 15.50 20.93 15.92
N ARG A 27 16.35 21.96 16.08
CA ARG A 27 16.46 22.74 17.32
C ARG A 27 15.26 23.63 17.60
N THR A 28 14.59 24.10 16.55
CA THR A 28 13.45 25.03 16.64
C THR A 28 12.10 24.33 16.63
N SER A 29 12.06 23.03 16.29
CA SER A 29 10.84 22.23 16.29
C SER A 29 10.25 22.12 17.69
N ASP A 30 8.97 22.46 17.83
CA ASP A 30 8.23 22.23 19.07
C ASP A 30 8.21 20.73 19.41
N VAL A 31 8.64 20.42 20.62
CA VAL A 31 8.60 19.07 21.16
C VAL A 31 7.17 18.71 21.54
N SER A 32 6.78 17.44 21.36
CA SER A 32 5.41 16.99 21.63
C SER A 32 4.91 17.38 23.02
N HIS A 33 3.62 17.71 23.09
CA HIS A 33 2.88 17.91 24.35
C HIS A 33 2.96 16.71 25.33
N LEU A 34 3.44 15.56 24.87
CA LEU A 34 3.70 14.36 25.68
C LEU A 34 4.88 14.52 26.65
N ILE A 35 5.79 15.47 26.41
CA ILE A 35 6.97 15.72 27.25
C ILE A 35 6.72 16.98 28.09
N LYS A 36 6.04 16.81 29.23
CA LYS A 36 5.79 17.92 30.18
C LYS A 36 6.85 18.03 31.30
N ASP A 37 7.90 17.21 31.29
CA ASP A 37 8.92 17.17 32.35
C ASP A 37 10.26 17.81 31.96
N LYS A 38 10.91 18.43 32.96
CA LYS A 38 12.04 19.38 32.92
C LYS A 38 13.35 18.92 32.25
N ASN A 39 13.42 17.70 31.70
CA ASN A 39 14.59 17.22 30.96
C ASN A 39 14.45 17.26 29.43
N ASN A 40 13.32 17.73 28.90
CA ASN A 40 13.15 18.27 27.53
C ASN A 40 13.90 17.55 26.39
N SER A 41 14.01 16.22 26.43
CA SER A 41 14.58 15.46 25.33
C SER A 41 13.48 15.19 24.32
N SER A 42 13.67 15.60 23.06
CA SER A 42 12.79 15.31 21.93
C SER A 42 12.68 13.81 21.61
N ILE A 43 13.37 12.95 22.37
CA ILE A 43 13.45 11.51 22.18
C ILE A 43 12.70 10.77 23.29
N VAL A 44 11.83 9.85 22.88
CA VAL A 44 11.18 8.85 23.73
C VAL A 44 11.86 7.51 23.52
N LYS A 45 12.36 6.94 24.61
CA LYS A 45 12.95 5.59 24.61
C LYS A 45 11.84 4.55 24.56
N THR A 46 11.81 3.81 23.47
CA THR A 46 10.76 2.85 23.15
C THR A 46 11.35 1.45 23.17
N THR A 47 10.78 0.55 23.98
CA THR A 47 11.24 -0.85 24.05
C THR A 47 10.22 -1.77 23.39
N VAL A 48 10.61 -2.50 22.34
CA VAL A 48 9.76 -3.50 21.70
C VAL A 48 10.51 -4.83 21.79
N HIS A 49 9.99 -5.76 22.60
CA HIS A 49 10.74 -6.97 22.98
C HIS A 49 12.15 -6.61 23.50
N ASP A 50 13.20 -7.12 22.85
CA ASP A 50 14.59 -6.90 23.23
C ASP A 50 15.20 -5.62 22.61
N PHE A 51 14.48 -4.94 21.71
CA PHE A 51 14.95 -3.74 21.03
C PHE A 51 14.64 -2.49 21.85
N LYS A 52 15.68 -1.73 22.22
CA LYS A 52 15.56 -0.40 22.85
C LYS A 52 15.94 0.67 21.83
N ILE A 53 14.95 1.41 21.34
CA ILE A 53 15.12 2.38 20.25
C ILE A 53 14.65 3.76 20.68
N ASP A 54 15.42 4.75 20.26
CA ASP A 54 15.10 6.16 20.42
C ASP A 54 14.14 6.57 19.30
N CYS A 55 12.97 7.08 19.68
CA CYS A 55 11.94 7.57 18.76
C CYS A 55 11.70 9.06 18.98
N PHE A 56 11.53 9.82 17.90
CA PHE A 56 11.20 11.24 18.01
C PHE A 56 9.78 11.42 18.58
N ALA A 57 9.70 12.14 19.69
CA ALA A 57 8.49 12.36 20.46
C ALA A 57 7.65 13.44 19.78
N TYR A 58 6.70 13.00 18.97
CA TYR A 58 5.80 13.86 18.20
C TYR A 58 4.54 13.07 17.83
N ASP A 59 3.38 13.60 18.21
CA ASP A 59 2.04 13.04 18.02
C ASP A 59 1.30 13.86 16.96
N VAL A 60 1.23 13.29 15.75
CA VAL A 60 0.62 13.91 14.57
C VAL A 60 -0.84 14.32 14.81
N ALA A 61 -1.55 13.65 15.72
CA ALA A 61 -2.95 13.96 16.00
C ALA A 61 -3.13 15.26 16.82
N LYS A 62 -2.07 15.79 17.42
CA LYS A 62 -2.15 16.92 18.37
C LYS A 62 -1.10 17.99 18.13
N ASP A 63 0.07 17.63 17.63
CA ASP A 63 1.17 18.55 17.37
C ASP A 63 1.06 19.17 15.95
N PRO A 64 1.60 20.38 15.69
CA PRO A 64 1.38 21.11 14.43
C PRO A 64 2.15 20.55 13.24
N VAL A 65 1.45 20.07 12.21
CA VAL A 65 2.05 19.46 11.00
C VAL A 65 1.96 20.40 9.81
N THR A 66 3.03 20.49 9.03
CA THR A 66 3.06 21.20 7.74
C THR A 66 3.36 20.24 6.60
N VAL A 67 2.69 20.43 5.45
CA VAL A 67 3.00 19.71 4.19
C VAL A 67 4.13 20.38 3.39
N HIS A 68 4.65 21.52 3.87
CA HIS A 68 5.69 22.30 3.21
C HIS A 68 7.04 22.12 3.93
N ILE A 69 7.78 21.09 3.53
CA ILE A 69 9.08 20.72 4.12
C ILE A 69 10.23 20.75 3.08
N PRO A 70 10.48 21.91 2.44
CA PRO A 70 11.38 22.00 1.28
C PRO A 70 12.83 21.58 1.60
N VAL A 71 13.30 21.80 2.82
CA VAL A 71 14.69 21.49 3.22
C VAL A 71 14.91 19.97 3.28
N VAL A 72 14.00 19.20 3.91
CA VAL A 72 14.05 17.73 3.95
C VAL A 72 13.98 17.15 2.54
N ARG A 73 13.07 17.66 1.71
CA ARG A 73 12.91 17.19 0.33
C ARG A 73 14.14 17.46 -0.53
N LEU A 74 14.73 18.64 -0.40
CA LEU A 74 15.99 18.98 -1.07
C LEU A 74 17.13 18.08 -0.58
N PHE A 75 17.23 17.85 0.73
CA PHE A 75 18.25 16.99 1.31
C PHE A 75 18.16 15.56 0.78
N ALA A 76 16.97 14.96 0.81
CA ALA A 76 16.73 13.61 0.29
C ALA A 76 17.09 13.51 -1.19
N ALA A 77 16.74 14.53 -1.98
CA ALA A 77 17.05 14.56 -3.39
C ALA A 77 18.56 14.71 -3.67
N LEU A 78 19.27 15.53 -2.89
CA LEU A 78 20.74 15.63 -2.96
C LEU A 78 21.43 14.33 -2.54
N HIS A 79 20.92 13.67 -1.50
CA HIS A 79 21.45 12.39 -1.00
C HIS A 79 21.44 11.31 -2.09
N VAL A 80 20.39 11.26 -2.92
CA VAL A 80 20.34 10.32 -4.04
C VAL A 80 21.41 10.61 -5.09
N HIS A 81 21.77 11.87 -5.32
CA HIS A 81 22.80 12.21 -6.31
C HIS A 81 24.24 12.01 -5.80
N ILE A 82 24.47 12.13 -4.49
CA ILE A 82 25.82 12.05 -3.90
C ILE A 82 26.46 10.67 -4.08
N GLN A 83 25.63 9.62 -4.19
CA GLN A 83 26.06 8.24 -4.39
C GLN A 83 26.88 8.05 -5.68
N LYS A 84 26.79 8.97 -6.64
CA LYS A 84 27.61 8.95 -7.85
C LYS A 84 29.09 9.23 -7.58
N TYR A 85 29.41 9.87 -6.46
CA TYR A 85 30.73 10.44 -6.19
C TYR A 85 31.36 9.96 -4.88
N THR A 86 30.55 9.52 -3.92
CA THR A 86 31.01 9.09 -2.60
C THR A 86 30.17 7.93 -2.06
N ASP A 87 30.68 7.28 -1.01
CA ASP A 87 29.90 6.35 -0.20
C ASP A 87 28.87 7.12 0.63
N THR A 88 27.58 6.86 0.39
CA THR A 88 26.45 7.62 0.97
C THR A 88 26.37 7.47 2.48
N VAL A 89 26.58 6.26 3.00
CA VAL A 89 26.46 5.93 4.42
C VAL A 89 27.54 6.66 5.20
N THR A 90 28.81 6.50 4.79
CA THR A 90 29.95 7.16 5.44
C THR A 90 29.83 8.67 5.35
N THR A 91 29.41 9.20 4.20
CA THR A 91 29.23 10.65 4.03
C THR A 91 28.14 11.19 4.96
N PHE A 92 27.05 10.45 5.13
CA PHE A 92 25.94 10.82 6.00
C PHE A 92 26.31 10.70 7.47
N ASP A 93 27.00 9.64 7.89
CA ASP A 93 27.44 9.46 9.27
C ASP A 93 28.41 10.57 9.70
N ASN A 94 29.38 10.91 8.83
CA ASN A 94 30.29 12.03 9.06
C ASN A 94 29.54 13.37 9.20
N LEU A 95 28.50 13.59 8.38
CA LEU A 95 27.66 14.78 8.47
C LEU A 95 26.88 14.80 9.81
N CYS A 96 26.30 13.67 10.20
CA CYS A 96 25.57 13.53 11.45
C CYS A 96 26.45 13.81 12.66
N GLU A 97 27.67 13.26 12.68
CA GLU A 97 28.63 13.49 13.75
C GLU A 97 29.09 14.96 13.80
N LYS A 98 29.45 15.53 12.64
CA LYS A 98 29.92 16.92 12.51
C LYS A 98 28.87 17.92 12.96
N LEU A 99 27.60 17.71 12.57
CA LEU A 99 26.50 18.64 12.84
C LEU A 99 25.70 18.30 14.09
N LYS A 100 25.92 17.12 14.68
CA LYS A 100 25.14 16.56 15.80
C LYS A 100 23.64 16.48 15.49
N ILE A 101 23.29 16.25 14.23
CA ILE A 101 21.91 16.04 13.78
C ILE A 101 21.49 14.61 14.08
N GLN A 102 20.25 14.43 14.55
CA GLN A 102 19.72 13.08 14.73
C GLN A 102 19.44 12.43 13.38
N PRO A 103 19.95 11.21 13.12
CA PRO A 103 19.81 10.64 11.78
C PRO A 103 18.36 10.35 11.36
N CYS A 104 17.43 10.17 12.30
CA CYS A 104 16.00 9.98 11.95
C CYS A 104 15.33 11.26 11.44
N PHE A 105 15.92 12.43 11.70
CA PHE A 105 15.34 13.72 11.33
C PHE A 105 15.23 13.90 9.81
N VAL A 106 16.06 13.20 9.03
CA VAL A 106 16.08 13.30 7.56
C VAL A 106 14.84 12.73 6.87
N TYR A 107 14.01 11.98 7.59
CA TYR A 107 12.73 11.45 7.10
C TYR A 107 11.57 11.64 8.07
N GLU A 108 11.83 12.15 9.29
CA GLU A 108 10.83 12.34 10.33
C GLU A 108 9.70 13.28 9.86
N GLU A 109 10.01 14.41 9.21
CA GLU A 109 8.97 15.32 8.74
C GLU A 109 8.12 14.71 7.61
N SER A 110 8.75 13.99 6.67
CA SER A 110 8.05 13.26 5.63
C SER A 110 7.16 12.15 6.21
N LEU A 111 7.62 11.46 7.25
CA LEU A 111 6.83 10.46 7.98
C LEU A 111 5.60 11.08 8.66
N ARG A 112 5.74 12.27 9.27
CA ARG A 112 4.60 13.00 9.88
C ARG A 112 3.51 13.28 8.84
N ILE A 113 3.88 13.67 7.61
CA ILE A 113 2.94 13.91 6.52
C ILE A 113 2.23 12.62 6.11
N GLN A 114 2.95 11.50 5.97
CA GLN A 114 2.33 10.21 5.65
C GLN A 114 1.33 9.76 6.73
N VAL A 115 1.67 9.98 8.01
CA VAL A 115 0.73 9.70 9.10
C VAL A 115 -0.47 10.64 9.07
N LEU A 116 -0.29 11.92 8.74
CA LEU A 116 -1.41 12.86 8.57
C LEU A 116 -2.36 12.38 7.46
N CYS A 117 -1.83 11.96 6.31
CA CYS A 117 -2.60 11.38 5.21
C CYS A 117 -3.36 10.12 5.67
N ALA A 118 -2.68 9.19 6.36
CA ALA A 118 -3.30 7.98 6.88
C ALA A 118 -4.43 8.28 7.89
N GLN A 119 -4.23 9.25 8.77
CA GLN A 119 -5.25 9.68 9.74
C GLN A 119 -6.44 10.37 9.08
N HIS A 120 -6.21 11.17 8.04
CA HIS A 120 -7.28 11.78 7.25
C HIS A 120 -8.14 10.71 6.57
N GLU A 121 -7.49 9.73 5.94
CA GLU A 121 -8.12 8.57 5.33
C GLU A 121 -8.86 7.66 6.33
N ALA A 122 -8.40 7.61 7.58
CA ALA A 122 -9.10 6.97 8.71
C ALA A 122 -10.28 7.79 9.25
N GLY A 123 -10.52 8.99 8.71
CA GLY A 123 -11.62 9.85 9.10
C GLY A 123 -11.44 10.53 10.45
N LEU A 124 -10.20 10.60 10.97
CA LEU A 124 -9.89 11.21 12.26
C LEU A 124 -9.96 12.74 12.22
N TRP A 125 -9.89 13.34 11.03
CA TRP A 125 -9.86 14.79 10.81
C TRP A 125 -11.13 15.36 10.17
N LYS A 126 -12.27 14.66 10.28
CA LYS A 126 -13.54 15.09 9.64
C LYS A 126 -13.98 16.51 10.01
N ARG A 127 -13.66 16.99 11.22
CA ARG A 127 -14.03 18.33 11.70
C ARG A 127 -13.25 19.47 11.02
N ASN A 128 -12.06 19.18 10.49
CA ASN A 128 -11.22 20.15 9.78
C ASN A 128 -11.77 20.45 8.36
N GLY A 129 -12.71 19.64 7.88
CA GLY A 129 -13.47 19.86 6.67
C GLY A 129 -12.63 19.86 5.38
N HIS A 130 -13.08 20.65 4.41
CA HIS A 130 -12.50 20.69 3.07
C HIS A 130 -11.09 21.31 3.02
N SER A 131 -10.71 22.13 4.00
CA SER A 131 -9.38 22.78 4.00
C SER A 131 -8.25 21.75 4.03
N LEU A 132 -8.27 20.83 5.01
CA LEU A 132 -7.29 19.75 5.10
C LEU A 132 -7.39 18.80 3.90
N SER A 133 -8.60 18.47 3.48
CA SER A 133 -8.83 17.59 2.32
C SER A 133 -8.22 18.19 1.05
N ASN A 134 -8.31 19.50 0.86
CA ASN A 134 -7.70 20.20 -0.27
C ASN A 134 -6.16 20.21 -0.17
N GLN A 135 -5.59 20.40 1.03
CA GLN A 135 -4.14 20.34 1.22
C GLN A 135 -3.58 18.96 0.85
N ILE A 136 -4.23 17.88 1.31
CA ILE A 136 -3.85 16.51 0.98
C ILE A 136 -4.07 16.23 -0.52
N TYR A 137 -5.15 16.73 -1.10
CA TYR A 137 -5.38 16.61 -2.54
C TYR A 137 -4.24 17.24 -3.35
N TYR A 138 -3.84 18.47 -3.05
CA TYR A 138 -2.76 19.16 -3.78
C TYR A 138 -1.39 18.54 -3.51
N TYR A 139 -1.17 17.98 -2.32
CA TYR A 139 0.05 17.29 -1.95
C TYR A 139 0.37 16.10 -2.89
N SER A 140 -0.64 15.31 -3.25
CA SER A 140 -0.51 14.16 -4.15
C SER A 140 -0.94 14.45 -5.60
N ASN A 141 -1.31 15.70 -5.92
CA ASN A 141 -1.74 16.07 -7.26
C ASN A 141 -0.57 16.17 -8.25
N VAL A 142 -0.81 15.80 -9.51
CA VAL A 142 0.14 15.86 -10.64
C VAL A 142 0.82 17.23 -10.88
N LYS A 143 0.35 18.30 -10.26
CA LYS A 143 0.99 19.61 -10.36
C LYS A 143 2.16 19.81 -9.40
N CYS A 144 2.13 19.10 -8.27
CA CYS A 144 3.04 19.33 -7.15
C CYS A 144 3.71 18.05 -6.64
N ARG A 145 3.15 16.87 -6.92
CA ARG A 145 3.55 15.61 -6.29
C ARG A 145 5.02 15.28 -6.52
N LYS A 146 5.61 15.61 -7.68
CA LYS A 146 7.03 15.40 -7.94
C LYS A 146 7.95 16.09 -6.93
N GLU A 147 7.59 17.30 -6.51
CA GLU A 147 8.38 18.10 -5.55
C GLU A 147 7.80 18.01 -4.12
N MET A 148 6.76 17.21 -3.92
CA MET A 148 6.12 16.99 -2.62
C MET A 148 6.07 15.50 -2.28
N TYR A 149 4.98 14.80 -2.62
CA TYR A 149 4.76 13.40 -2.29
C TYR A 149 5.91 12.48 -2.72
N ASP A 150 6.40 12.59 -3.95
CA ASP A 150 7.48 11.74 -4.46
C ASP A 150 8.79 11.96 -3.69
N ARG A 151 9.07 13.21 -3.28
CA ARG A 151 10.24 13.54 -2.45
C ARG A 151 10.11 13.05 -1.01
N ASP A 152 8.89 12.96 -0.50
CA ASP A 152 8.64 12.42 0.84
C ASP A 152 8.80 10.90 0.86
N ILE A 153 8.34 10.20 -0.19
CA ILE A 153 8.65 8.77 -0.38
C ILE A 153 10.16 8.57 -0.51
N LEU A 154 10.84 9.43 -1.29
CA LEU A 154 12.30 9.39 -1.42
C LEU A 154 13.01 9.58 -0.08
N ALA A 155 12.58 10.54 0.74
CA ALA A 155 13.14 10.77 2.07
C ALA A 155 12.97 9.54 2.98
N LEU A 156 11.81 8.89 2.94
CA LEU A 156 11.56 7.65 3.67
C LEU A 156 12.46 6.50 3.17
N GLN A 157 12.68 6.37 1.87
CA GLN A 157 13.62 5.39 1.31
C GLN A 157 15.06 5.68 1.72
N VAL A 158 15.48 6.96 1.74
CA VAL A 158 16.78 7.37 2.28
C VAL A 158 16.89 6.98 3.76
N GLY A 159 15.85 7.19 4.56
CA GLY A 159 15.80 6.73 5.94
C GLY A 159 15.96 5.22 6.09
N ALA A 160 15.24 4.47 5.26
CA ALA A 160 15.26 3.01 5.23
C ALA A 160 16.61 2.43 4.79
N SER A 161 17.37 3.12 3.94
CA SER A 161 18.69 2.66 3.51
C SER A 161 19.80 2.96 4.52
N LEU A 162 19.62 4.00 5.36
CA LEU A 162 20.62 4.45 6.34
C LEU A 162 20.45 3.81 7.72
N LYS A 163 19.29 3.20 8.02
CA LYS A 163 18.98 2.63 9.33
C LYS A 163 18.85 1.11 9.31
N PRO A 164 19.23 0.42 10.40
CA PRO A 164 18.86 -0.97 10.58
C PRO A 164 17.33 -1.14 10.51
N ALA A 165 16.88 -2.19 9.82
CA ALA A 165 15.46 -2.41 9.51
C ALA A 165 14.54 -2.40 10.74
N ASP A 166 14.93 -3.06 11.83
CA ASP A 166 14.14 -3.11 13.07
C ASP A 166 13.98 -1.72 13.70
N THR A 167 15.06 -0.92 13.69
CA THR A 167 15.06 0.45 14.19
C THR A 167 14.11 1.32 13.40
N TYR A 168 14.21 1.24 12.07
CA TYR A 168 13.38 2.00 11.15
C TYR A 168 11.89 1.64 11.32
N LEU A 169 11.56 0.35 11.34
CA LEU A 169 10.18 -0.12 11.51
C LEU A 169 9.58 0.30 12.84
N ILE A 170 10.32 0.23 13.94
CA ILE A 170 9.82 0.66 15.26
C ILE A 170 9.55 2.16 15.29
N GLN A 171 10.41 2.97 14.67
CA GLN A 171 10.17 4.43 14.57
C GLN A 171 8.94 4.76 13.72
N LEU A 172 8.73 4.04 12.61
CA LEU A 172 7.54 4.13 11.79
C LEU A 172 6.29 3.74 12.60
N LEU A 173 6.29 2.57 13.24
CA LEU A 173 5.18 2.10 14.09
C LEU A 173 4.87 3.05 15.25
N HIS A 174 5.91 3.65 15.84
CA HIS A 174 5.77 4.67 16.88
C HIS A 174 4.99 5.87 16.34
N LYS A 175 5.37 6.40 15.18
CA LYS A 175 4.73 7.59 14.60
C LYS A 175 3.27 7.34 14.22
N PHE A 176 2.98 6.16 13.69
CA PHE A 176 1.62 5.73 13.36
C PHE A 176 0.78 5.39 14.60
N ASN A 177 1.36 5.43 15.80
CA ASN A 177 0.72 5.04 17.06
C ASN A 177 0.19 3.58 17.04
N LEU A 178 0.99 2.68 16.42
CA LEU A 178 0.67 1.26 16.23
C LEU A 178 1.48 0.34 17.14
N LEU A 179 2.47 0.85 17.87
CA LEU A 179 3.36 0.02 18.72
C LEU A 179 2.60 -0.85 19.71
N ASP A 180 1.65 -0.29 20.45
CA ASP A 180 0.87 -1.07 21.42
C ASP A 180 0.01 -2.14 20.72
N TRP A 181 -0.38 -1.86 19.47
CA TRP A 181 -1.16 -2.79 18.68
C TRP A 181 -0.33 -4.00 18.22
N VAL A 182 0.96 -3.78 17.96
CA VAL A 182 1.93 -4.81 17.59
C VAL A 182 2.49 -5.56 18.82
N ARG A 183 2.75 -4.85 19.94
CA ARG A 183 3.34 -5.42 21.17
C ARG A 183 2.41 -6.37 21.91
N SER A 184 1.13 -6.04 21.99
CA SER A 184 0.17 -6.81 22.76
C SER A 184 -1.11 -6.99 21.95
N PRO A 185 -1.08 -7.90 20.96
CA PRO A 185 -2.26 -8.23 20.18
C PRO A 185 -3.38 -8.80 21.07
N GLU A 186 -3.07 -9.34 22.26
CA GLU A 186 -4.06 -9.73 23.27
C GLU A 186 -4.53 -8.62 24.24
N ASN A 187 -3.77 -7.53 24.49
CA ASN A 187 -4.08 -6.55 25.55
C ASN A 187 -4.58 -5.18 25.05
N GLY A 188 -4.92 -5.05 23.76
CA GLY A 188 -5.50 -3.83 23.18
C GLY A 188 -6.96 -3.54 23.61
N HIS A 189 -7.36 -3.96 24.80
CA HIS A 189 -8.75 -4.03 25.26
C HIS A 189 -9.14 -2.93 26.25
N SER A 190 -8.49 -1.77 26.24
CA SER A 190 -9.04 -0.62 26.99
C SER A 190 -10.37 -0.19 26.35
N SER A 191 -11.36 0.22 27.16
CA SER A 191 -12.70 0.61 26.71
C SER A 191 -12.71 1.76 25.69
N ASP A 192 -11.64 2.58 25.65
CA ASP A 192 -11.44 3.64 24.66
C ASP A 192 -10.97 3.11 23.28
N THR A 193 -10.43 1.87 23.25
CA THR A 193 -9.90 1.24 22.03
C THR A 193 -11.01 0.69 21.13
N GLU A 194 -12.14 0.23 21.70
CA GLU A 194 -13.23 -0.43 20.96
C GLU A 194 -13.92 0.52 19.96
N SER A 195 -14.14 1.78 20.34
CA SER A 195 -14.70 2.82 19.47
C SER A 195 -13.77 3.22 18.30
N LYS A 196 -12.46 2.95 18.43
CA LYS A 196 -11.41 3.37 17.50
C LYS A 196 -10.88 2.22 16.63
N ILE A 197 -11.39 1.00 16.77
CA ILE A 197 -10.91 -0.18 16.03
C ILE A 197 -10.94 0.05 14.53
N LYS A 198 -12.06 0.55 13.99
CA LYS A 198 -12.19 0.82 12.54
C LYS A 198 -11.13 1.80 12.04
N ALA A 199 -10.89 2.87 12.80
CA ALA A 199 -9.85 3.83 12.47
C ALA A 199 -8.46 3.19 12.56
N LYS A 200 -8.15 2.41 13.60
CA LYS A 200 -6.86 1.71 13.73
C LYS A 200 -6.61 0.70 12.61
N VAL A 201 -7.61 -0.08 12.22
CA VAL A 201 -7.52 -0.99 11.06
C VAL A 201 -7.18 -0.21 9.80
N ARG A 202 -7.86 0.92 9.57
CA ARG A 202 -7.58 1.79 8.44
C ARG A 202 -6.17 2.41 8.49
N ILE A 203 -5.70 2.81 9.67
CA ILE A 203 -4.32 3.29 9.87
C ILE A 203 -3.29 2.20 9.55
N MET A 204 -3.53 0.95 9.95
CA MET A 204 -2.64 -0.17 9.62
C MET A 204 -2.66 -0.54 8.14
N GLU A 205 -3.83 -0.47 7.49
CA GLU A 205 -3.90 -0.62 6.04
C GLU A 205 -3.01 0.41 5.34
N GLU A 206 -3.09 1.68 5.74
CA GLU A 206 -2.22 2.74 5.21
C GLU A 206 -0.76 2.54 5.56
N PHE A 207 -0.46 2.06 6.75
CA PHE A 207 0.90 1.71 7.16
C PHE A 207 1.51 0.62 6.27
N LEU A 208 0.77 -0.47 6.05
CA LEU A 208 1.20 -1.57 5.19
C LEU A 208 1.31 -1.11 3.73
N HIS A 209 0.39 -0.25 3.28
CA HIS A 209 0.47 0.34 1.95
C HIS A 209 1.73 1.21 1.78
N LEU A 210 2.07 2.03 2.78
CA LEU A 210 3.32 2.80 2.77
C LEU A 210 4.55 1.89 2.72
N LEU A 211 4.57 0.76 3.45
CA LEU A 211 5.67 -0.21 3.36
C LEU A 211 5.78 -0.83 1.96
N ILE A 212 4.65 -1.16 1.33
CA ILE A 212 4.62 -1.63 -0.07
C ILE A 212 5.25 -0.58 -0.99
N ILE A 213 4.93 0.70 -0.80
CA ILE A 213 5.50 1.81 -1.60
C ILE A 213 7.00 1.94 -1.36
N ILE A 214 7.46 1.99 -0.09
CA ILE A 214 8.88 2.15 0.26
C ILE A 214 9.73 1.03 -0.35
N VAL A 215 9.27 -0.22 -0.30
CA VAL A 215 10.02 -1.38 -0.81
C VAL A 215 9.84 -1.58 -2.32
N GLY A 216 8.66 -1.25 -2.84
CA GLY A 216 8.25 -1.53 -4.21
C GLY A 216 8.59 -0.43 -5.22
N GLU A 217 8.67 0.83 -4.79
CA GLU A 217 8.94 1.94 -5.70
C GLU A 217 10.44 2.08 -5.98
N ARG A 218 10.86 1.65 -7.17
CA ARG A 218 12.27 1.62 -7.59
C ARG A 218 12.51 2.25 -8.95
N HIS A 219 11.55 3.03 -9.46
CA HIS A 219 11.67 3.68 -10.76
C HIS A 219 12.24 5.11 -10.66
N GLU A 220 12.63 5.54 -9.46
CA GLU A 220 13.40 6.78 -9.28
C GLU A 220 14.90 6.52 -9.55
N GLN A 221 15.50 7.40 -10.35
CA GLN A 221 16.92 7.29 -10.68
C GLN A 221 17.79 7.46 -9.43
N GLY A 222 18.73 6.54 -9.24
CA GLY A 222 19.58 6.50 -8.05
C GLY A 222 18.98 5.72 -6.88
N VAL A 223 17.66 5.50 -6.85
CA VAL A 223 17.06 4.50 -5.93
C VAL A 223 17.12 3.13 -6.59
N GLY A 224 16.58 3.01 -7.81
CA GLY A 224 16.68 1.80 -8.61
C GLY A 224 17.63 1.95 -9.80
N LYS A 225 18.05 0.80 -10.33
CA LYS A 225 18.83 0.68 -11.57
C LYS A 225 17.88 0.82 -12.77
N VAL A 226 17.47 2.06 -13.05
CA VAL A 226 16.51 2.40 -14.11
C VAL A 226 16.93 3.63 -14.92
N THR A 227 16.46 3.70 -16.16
CA THR A 227 16.61 4.88 -17.03
C THR A 227 15.42 5.84 -16.88
N ARG A 228 15.60 7.08 -17.36
CA ARG A 228 14.50 8.07 -17.43
C ARG A 228 13.35 7.58 -18.29
N GLU A 229 13.68 6.99 -19.42
CA GLU A 229 12.74 6.43 -20.37
C GLU A 229 11.89 5.34 -19.71
N GLN A 230 12.52 4.40 -18.98
CA GLN A 230 11.79 3.35 -18.24
C GLN A 230 10.82 3.92 -17.20
N LYS A 231 11.21 4.99 -16.49
CA LYS A 231 10.31 5.69 -15.57
C LYS A 231 9.09 6.25 -16.32
N LEU A 232 9.32 7.01 -17.39
CA LEU A 232 8.25 7.62 -18.19
C LEU A 232 7.34 6.56 -18.84
N THR A 233 7.93 5.48 -19.39
CA THR A 233 7.20 4.34 -19.94
C THR A 233 6.25 3.74 -18.91
N ARG A 234 6.71 3.52 -17.67
CA ARG A 234 5.85 3.04 -16.59
C ARG A 234 4.72 4.01 -16.27
N GLU A 235 4.98 5.31 -16.23
CA GLU A 235 3.92 6.31 -15.97
C GLU A 235 2.85 6.30 -17.07
N VAL A 236 3.26 6.24 -18.35
CA VAL A 236 2.35 6.17 -19.51
C VAL A 236 1.50 4.90 -19.46
N ILE A 237 2.12 3.74 -19.19
CA ILE A 237 1.41 2.46 -19.05
C ILE A 237 0.32 2.58 -17.98
N HIS A 238 0.65 3.11 -16.81
CA HIS A 238 -0.30 3.20 -15.70
C HIS A 238 -1.41 4.23 -15.93
N GLN A 239 -1.17 5.31 -16.68
CA GLN A 239 -2.24 6.20 -17.13
C GLN A 239 -3.21 5.48 -18.08
N LEU A 240 -2.67 4.75 -19.07
CA LEU A 240 -3.49 4.01 -20.04
C LEU A 240 -4.19 2.78 -19.44
N CYS A 241 -3.71 2.28 -18.30
CA CYS A 241 -4.41 1.26 -17.51
C CYS A 241 -5.68 1.82 -16.84
N ILE A 242 -5.80 3.12 -16.59
CA ILE A 242 -7.05 3.71 -16.04
C ILE A 242 -8.14 3.72 -17.11
N SER A 243 -7.80 4.18 -18.31
CA SER A 243 -8.71 4.23 -19.47
C SER A 243 -7.95 4.58 -20.75
N PRO A 244 -8.51 4.31 -21.96
CA PRO A 244 -7.96 4.84 -23.21
C PRO A 244 -8.05 6.37 -23.23
N MET A 245 -6.93 7.06 -23.44
CA MET A 245 -6.83 8.52 -23.30
C MET A 245 -6.37 9.20 -24.60
N ALA A 246 -6.84 10.41 -24.85
CA ALA A 246 -6.30 11.24 -25.93
C ALA A 246 -4.93 11.84 -25.54
N HIS A 247 -4.14 12.28 -26.52
CA HIS A 247 -2.81 12.86 -26.28
C HIS A 247 -2.83 14.00 -25.24
N SER A 248 -3.76 14.95 -25.37
CA SER A 248 -3.88 16.08 -24.45
C SER A 248 -4.24 15.67 -23.01
N GLU A 249 -4.94 14.55 -22.86
CA GLU A 249 -5.31 14.03 -21.54
C GLU A 249 -4.13 13.32 -20.87
N LEU A 250 -3.37 12.52 -21.64
CA LEU A 250 -2.12 11.92 -21.17
C LEU A 250 -1.12 12.98 -20.73
N VAL A 251 -0.89 14.01 -21.54
CA VAL A 251 0.02 15.12 -21.17
C VAL A 251 -0.41 15.76 -19.86
N ARG A 252 -1.71 16.01 -19.65
CA ARG A 252 -2.24 16.56 -18.40
C ARG A 252 -2.03 15.60 -17.20
N GLY A 253 -2.13 14.30 -17.42
CA GLY A 253 -1.87 13.27 -16.40
C GLY A 253 -0.38 13.02 -16.09
N LEU A 254 0.53 13.49 -16.95
CA LEU A 254 1.99 13.32 -16.87
C LEU A 254 2.75 14.62 -16.57
N GLN A 255 2.04 15.75 -16.38
CA GLN A 255 2.58 17.12 -16.36
C GLN A 255 3.61 17.44 -15.26
N ASP A 256 3.96 16.50 -14.38
CA ASP A 256 5.08 16.58 -13.42
C ASP A 256 6.48 16.48 -14.08
N CYS A 257 6.58 15.92 -15.29
CA CYS A 257 7.82 15.98 -16.04
C CYS A 257 7.95 17.38 -16.63
N GLY A 258 8.46 18.36 -15.86
CA GLY A 258 8.75 19.75 -16.29
C GLY A 258 9.75 19.92 -17.45
N GLN A 259 9.83 18.92 -18.34
CA GLN A 259 10.56 18.87 -19.61
C GLN A 259 9.72 18.23 -20.73
N LEU A 260 8.50 17.73 -20.47
CA LEU A 260 7.53 17.42 -21.51
C LEU A 260 6.87 18.74 -21.91
N GLU A 261 7.65 19.63 -22.54
CA GLU A 261 7.03 20.65 -23.38
C GLU A 261 6.11 19.93 -24.36
N THR A 262 4.95 20.52 -24.64
CA THR A 262 3.98 20.01 -25.61
C THR A 262 4.70 19.60 -26.91
N GLY A 263 4.94 18.30 -27.13
CA GLY A 263 5.69 17.77 -28.29
C GLY A 263 7.12 17.24 -28.03
N SER A 264 7.48 16.91 -26.79
CA SER A 264 8.75 16.22 -26.49
C SER A 264 8.80 14.83 -27.14
N GLY A 265 9.61 14.64 -28.18
CA GLY A 265 9.67 13.40 -28.99
C GLY A 265 9.84 12.08 -28.22
N ASP A 266 10.30 12.14 -26.96
CA ASP A 266 10.35 11.01 -26.04
C ASP A 266 8.97 10.41 -25.77
N LEU A 267 7.92 11.24 -25.59
CA LEU A 267 6.56 10.76 -25.31
C LEU A 267 5.96 10.09 -26.55
N GLU A 268 6.12 10.69 -27.73
CA GLU A 268 5.62 10.11 -28.98
C GLU A 268 6.34 8.79 -29.31
N ALA A 269 7.64 8.68 -29.03
CA ALA A 269 8.41 7.45 -29.19
C ALA A 269 7.86 6.34 -28.27
N ILE A 270 7.67 6.65 -26.98
CA ILE A 270 7.10 5.71 -26.00
C ILE A 270 5.67 5.32 -26.39
N LEU A 271 4.82 6.27 -26.77
CA LEU A 271 3.43 5.98 -27.15
C LEU A 271 3.36 5.03 -28.35
N LYS A 272 4.25 5.19 -29.33
CA LYS A 272 4.35 4.26 -30.47
C LYS A 272 4.76 2.85 -30.03
N GLU A 273 5.59 2.74 -29.00
CA GLU A 273 6.01 1.47 -28.42
C GLU A 273 4.90 0.81 -27.60
N VAL A 274 4.24 1.54 -26.70
CA VAL A 274 3.36 0.95 -25.66
C VAL A 274 1.87 0.96 -26.00
N ALA A 275 1.42 1.78 -26.95
CA ALA A 275 0.00 2.00 -27.21
C ALA A 275 -0.38 1.88 -28.68
N ASP A 276 -1.62 1.46 -28.92
CA ASP A 276 -2.27 1.48 -30.23
C ASP A 276 -3.17 2.71 -30.34
N PHE A 277 -3.02 3.48 -31.42
CA PHE A 277 -3.87 4.65 -31.66
C PHE A 277 -5.18 4.25 -32.35
N LYS A 278 -6.29 4.37 -31.63
CA LYS A 278 -7.64 4.11 -32.17
C LYS A 278 -8.31 5.43 -32.57
N ARG A 279 -8.56 5.59 -33.87
CA ARG A 279 -9.35 6.72 -34.40
C ARG A 279 -10.81 6.56 -34.01
N GLY A 280 -11.37 7.58 -33.34
CA GLY A 280 -12.81 7.65 -33.07
C GLY A 280 -13.60 8.10 -34.31
N THR A 281 -14.92 8.24 -34.15
CA THR A 281 -15.82 8.83 -35.16
C THR A 281 -15.61 10.33 -35.37
N ALA A 282 -14.85 11.00 -34.49
CA ALA A 282 -14.42 12.39 -34.63
C ALA A 282 -12.91 12.47 -34.97
N THR A 283 -12.42 13.66 -35.34
CA THR A 283 -11.01 13.96 -35.64
C THR A 283 -10.03 13.74 -34.47
N LYS A 284 -10.51 13.30 -33.31
CA LYS A 284 -9.72 12.95 -32.12
C LYS A 284 -9.73 11.43 -31.92
N GLY A 285 -8.55 10.83 -31.84
CA GLY A 285 -8.36 9.42 -31.48
C GLY A 285 -7.77 9.27 -30.09
N ASN A 286 -7.94 8.07 -29.50
CA ASN A 286 -7.43 7.73 -28.19
C ASN A 286 -6.32 6.69 -28.32
N TYR A 287 -5.33 6.78 -27.43
CA TYR A 287 -4.34 5.75 -27.23
C TYR A 287 -4.91 4.68 -26.31
N GLU A 288 -4.76 3.42 -26.70
CA GLU A 288 -5.12 2.26 -25.90
C GLU A 288 -3.88 1.42 -25.65
N LEU A 289 -3.64 0.97 -24.42
CA LEU A 289 -2.49 0.13 -24.09
C LEU A 289 -2.50 -1.18 -24.90
N LYS A 290 -1.34 -1.54 -25.46
CA LYS A 290 -1.14 -2.80 -26.16
C LYS A 290 -1.33 -4.01 -25.23
N ALA A 291 -1.78 -5.12 -25.80
CA ALA A 291 -2.13 -6.32 -25.04
C ALA A 291 -0.92 -6.96 -24.32
N ASP A 292 0.25 -6.97 -24.95
CA ASP A 292 1.51 -7.50 -24.42
C ASP A 292 2.00 -6.73 -23.17
N ARG A 293 1.73 -5.42 -23.12
CA ARG A 293 2.11 -4.53 -22.01
C ARG A 293 1.17 -4.60 -20.81
N LEU A 294 0.03 -5.30 -20.89
CA LEU A 294 -0.86 -5.51 -19.73
C LEU A 294 -0.20 -6.30 -18.59
N SER A 295 0.90 -7.00 -18.87
CA SER A 295 1.71 -7.72 -17.87
C SER A 295 2.51 -6.78 -16.95
N GLU A 296 2.71 -5.53 -17.35
CA GLU A 296 3.45 -4.51 -16.59
C GLU A 296 2.56 -3.71 -15.63
N TYR A 297 1.25 -3.99 -15.61
CA TYR A 297 0.30 -3.35 -14.70
C TYR A 297 0.61 -3.68 -13.24
N ASN A 298 0.77 -2.65 -12.40
CA ASN A 298 0.92 -2.79 -10.97
C ASN A 298 -0.28 -2.15 -10.24
N GLN A 299 -1.05 -2.97 -9.53
CA GLN A 299 -2.19 -2.51 -8.70
C GLN A 299 -1.77 -1.55 -7.58
N PHE A 300 -0.54 -1.66 -7.09
CA PHE A 300 0.03 -0.81 -6.04
C PHE A 300 0.89 0.31 -6.61
N TYR A 301 0.63 0.74 -7.85
CA TYR A 301 1.28 1.92 -8.40
C TYR A 301 0.97 3.15 -7.53
N TYR A 302 2.01 3.71 -6.92
CA TYR A 302 1.89 4.64 -5.79
C TYR A 302 1.24 5.99 -6.12
N HIS A 303 1.02 6.29 -7.41
CA HIS A 303 0.31 7.49 -7.87
C HIS A 303 -1.18 7.27 -8.11
N TYR A 304 -1.67 6.04 -8.01
CA TYR A 304 -3.10 5.80 -8.09
C TYR A 304 -3.79 6.33 -6.84
N THR A 305 -4.84 7.12 -7.05
CA THR A 305 -5.86 7.25 -6.03
C THR A 305 -6.60 5.93 -5.88
N LYS A 306 -7.31 5.72 -4.77
CA LYS A 306 -8.18 4.54 -4.62
C LYS A 306 -9.18 4.37 -5.77
N ALA A 307 -9.67 5.49 -6.31
CA ALA A 307 -10.58 5.48 -7.45
C ALA A 307 -9.86 5.04 -8.74
N ASP A 308 -8.62 5.47 -8.96
CA ASP A 308 -7.82 5.06 -10.11
C ASP A 308 -7.39 3.60 -10.01
N GLN A 309 -7.08 3.13 -8.80
CA GLN A 309 -6.79 1.72 -8.54
C GLN A 309 -7.98 0.84 -8.94
N CYS A 310 -9.19 1.17 -8.48
CA CYS A 310 -10.41 0.42 -8.84
C CYS A 310 -10.66 0.45 -10.35
N LYS A 311 -10.61 1.64 -10.98
CA LYS A 311 -10.83 1.78 -12.44
C LYS A 311 -9.80 1.01 -13.25
N SER A 312 -8.53 1.08 -12.85
CA SER A 312 -7.46 0.42 -13.57
C SER A 312 -7.51 -1.10 -13.44
N GLU A 313 -7.87 -1.61 -12.27
CA GLU A 313 -8.11 -3.03 -12.05
C GLU A 313 -9.24 -3.55 -12.95
N GLU A 314 -10.39 -2.88 -12.93
CA GLU A 314 -11.54 -3.21 -13.77
C GLU A 314 -11.19 -3.20 -15.26
N TYR A 315 -10.48 -2.16 -15.71
CA TYR A 315 -10.08 -2.01 -17.11
C TYR A 315 -9.09 -3.11 -17.55
N VAL A 316 -8.07 -3.40 -16.74
CA VAL A 316 -7.05 -4.42 -17.06
C VAL A 316 -7.66 -5.81 -17.11
N ILE A 317 -8.53 -6.16 -16.15
CA ILE A 317 -9.27 -7.44 -16.15
C ILE A 317 -10.11 -7.56 -17.43
N LYS A 318 -10.84 -6.50 -17.79
CA LYS A 318 -11.65 -6.46 -19.02
C LYS A 318 -10.81 -6.67 -20.28
N ARG A 319 -9.64 -6.04 -20.37
CA ARG A 319 -8.73 -6.18 -21.52
C ARG A 319 -8.14 -7.58 -21.64
N ARG A 320 -7.75 -8.20 -20.53
CA ARG A 320 -7.22 -9.58 -20.55
C ARG A 320 -8.27 -10.61 -20.97
N LYS A 321 -9.54 -10.42 -20.56
CA LYS A 321 -10.68 -11.22 -21.03
C LYS A 321 -10.84 -11.18 -22.55
N GLN A 322 -10.70 -10.00 -23.15
CA GLN A 322 -10.90 -9.80 -24.59
C GLN A 322 -9.81 -10.45 -25.45
N ASN A 323 -8.61 -10.62 -24.91
CA ASN A 323 -7.47 -11.18 -25.62
C ASN A 323 -7.30 -12.70 -25.41
N ASP A 324 -8.30 -13.37 -24.84
CA ASP A 324 -8.29 -14.81 -24.52
C ASP A 324 -7.02 -15.27 -23.78
N ASP A 325 -6.50 -14.39 -22.90
CA ASP A 325 -5.31 -14.68 -22.11
C ASP A 325 -5.63 -15.79 -21.11
N SER A 326 -4.93 -16.93 -21.20
CA SER A 326 -5.05 -18.03 -20.23
C SER A 326 -4.91 -17.61 -18.75
N ASN A 327 -4.41 -16.41 -18.45
CA ASN A 327 -4.27 -15.82 -17.12
C ASN A 327 -5.21 -14.62 -16.87
N VAL A 328 -6.41 -14.60 -17.46
CA VAL A 328 -7.44 -13.54 -17.32
C VAL A 328 -7.58 -12.98 -15.89
N THR A 329 -7.50 -13.85 -14.87
CA THR A 329 -7.81 -13.52 -13.48
C THR A 329 -6.58 -13.31 -12.59
N SER A 330 -5.35 -13.41 -13.11
CA SER A 330 -4.16 -13.21 -12.27
C SER A 330 -3.62 -11.79 -12.41
N LEU A 331 -4.08 -10.84 -11.59
CA LEU A 331 -3.40 -9.53 -11.49
C LEU A 331 -1.99 -9.76 -10.94
N PHE A 332 -1.01 -9.78 -11.84
CA PHE A 332 0.40 -9.98 -11.51
C PHE A 332 0.99 -8.66 -11.05
N ILE A 333 1.64 -8.66 -9.88
CA ILE A 333 2.52 -7.54 -9.51
C ILE A 333 3.84 -7.76 -10.25
N PRO A 334 4.25 -6.85 -11.15
CA PRO A 334 5.49 -7.00 -11.89
C PRO A 334 6.68 -6.96 -10.92
N CYS A 335 7.72 -7.73 -11.22
CA CYS A 335 8.95 -7.69 -10.43
C CYS A 335 9.56 -6.28 -10.54
N PRO A 336 9.79 -5.58 -9.43
CA PRO A 336 10.38 -4.25 -9.49
C PRO A 336 11.86 -4.34 -9.91
N PRO A 337 12.44 -3.25 -10.44
CA PRO A 337 13.86 -3.14 -10.74
C PRO A 337 14.77 -3.46 -9.54
N LEU A 338 16.05 -3.68 -9.78
CA LEU A 338 17.03 -3.81 -8.70
C LEU A 338 17.29 -2.44 -8.05
N PHE A 339 17.50 -2.40 -6.73
CA PHE A 339 18.02 -1.21 -6.06
C PHE A 339 19.46 -0.91 -6.52
N THR A 340 19.87 0.35 -6.42
CA THR A 340 21.29 0.72 -6.40
C THR A 340 21.93 0.23 -5.11
N ASP A 341 23.25 0.13 -5.10
CA ASP A 341 23.98 -0.50 -3.99
C ASP A 341 23.75 0.24 -2.66
N ALA A 342 23.60 1.58 -2.71
CA ALA A 342 23.25 2.41 -1.56
C ALA A 342 21.84 2.15 -1.00
N PHE A 343 20.89 1.69 -1.81
CA PHE A 343 19.49 1.45 -1.42
C PHE A 343 19.13 -0.03 -1.26
N GLN A 344 20.05 -0.94 -1.59
CA GLN A 344 19.86 -2.38 -1.37
C GLN A 344 19.42 -2.74 0.06
N PRO A 345 19.92 -2.10 1.15
CA PRO A 345 19.52 -2.44 2.51
C PRO A 345 18.02 -2.34 2.81
N ILE A 346 17.23 -1.60 2.02
CA ILE A 346 15.78 -1.47 2.19
C ILE A 346 15.07 -2.83 2.18
N VAL A 347 15.58 -3.81 1.43
CA VAL A 347 14.95 -5.14 1.37
C VAL A 347 14.93 -5.85 2.71
N HIS A 348 15.87 -5.54 3.61
CA HIS A 348 15.94 -6.12 4.96
C HIS A 348 14.76 -5.72 5.84
N ILE A 349 13.94 -4.74 5.44
CA ILE A 349 12.64 -4.47 6.07
C ILE A 349 11.76 -5.73 6.05
N LEU A 350 11.81 -6.52 4.96
CA LEU A 350 10.99 -7.72 4.82
C LEU A 350 11.54 -8.91 5.63
N ASP A 351 12.84 -8.88 5.95
CA ASP A 351 13.53 -9.93 6.72
C ASP A 351 13.61 -9.60 8.22
N SER A 352 13.08 -8.45 8.63
CA SER A 352 13.11 -7.96 10.02
C SER A 352 12.21 -8.76 10.95
N ASP A 353 12.68 -9.01 12.17
CA ASP A 353 11.88 -9.62 13.24
C ASP A 353 10.64 -8.78 13.55
N ILE A 354 10.77 -7.45 13.52
CA ILE A 354 9.64 -6.54 13.74
C ILE A 354 8.59 -6.67 12.64
N PHE A 355 9.00 -6.91 11.39
CA PHE A 355 8.06 -7.18 10.30
C PHE A 355 7.32 -8.50 10.51
N LEU A 356 8.00 -9.56 10.95
CA LEU A 356 7.34 -10.82 11.31
C LEU A 356 6.36 -10.66 12.48
N ILE A 357 6.73 -9.88 13.50
CA ILE A 357 5.86 -9.57 14.64
C ILE A 357 4.64 -8.77 14.17
N LEU A 358 4.83 -7.79 13.27
CA LEU A 358 3.74 -7.04 12.64
C LEU A 358 2.78 -7.97 11.90
N LEU A 359 3.29 -8.89 11.07
CA LEU A 359 2.46 -9.87 10.36
C LEU A 359 1.69 -10.77 11.34
N LYS A 360 2.36 -11.26 12.38
CA LYS A 360 1.73 -12.05 13.45
C LYS A 360 0.62 -11.25 14.13
N ALA A 361 0.84 -9.97 14.44
CA ALA A 361 -0.16 -9.11 15.06
C ALA A 361 -1.38 -8.91 14.13
N CYS A 362 -1.16 -8.64 12.84
CA CYS A 362 -2.23 -8.52 11.85
C CYS A 362 -3.06 -9.81 11.73
N LEU A 363 -2.40 -10.97 11.65
CA LEU A 363 -3.06 -12.28 11.58
C LEU A 363 -3.81 -12.61 12.87
N TYR A 364 -3.23 -12.33 14.03
CA TYR A 364 -3.91 -12.57 15.30
C TYR A 364 -5.16 -11.70 15.41
N ARG A 365 -5.05 -10.41 15.07
CA ARG A 365 -6.18 -9.47 15.11
C ARG A 365 -7.29 -9.78 14.11
N SER A 366 -6.96 -10.32 12.94
CA SER A 366 -8.00 -10.76 11.99
C SER A 366 -8.83 -11.91 12.54
N THR A 367 -8.29 -12.69 13.48
CA THR A 367 -9.02 -13.75 14.19
C THR A 367 -9.68 -13.28 15.49
N ASP A 368 -9.38 -12.06 15.97
CA ASP A 368 -9.93 -11.53 17.21
C ASP A 368 -11.40 -11.10 17.02
N PRO A 369 -12.36 -11.76 17.69
CA PRO A 369 -13.78 -11.43 17.61
C PRO A 369 -14.12 -9.98 17.92
N LYS A 370 -13.35 -9.38 18.84
CA LYS A 370 -13.58 -8.01 19.30
C LYS A 370 -12.97 -6.99 18.35
N ALA A 371 -12.07 -7.41 17.46
CA ALA A 371 -11.46 -6.56 16.44
C ALA A 371 -12.29 -6.52 15.14
N GLN A 372 -13.43 -7.21 15.08
CA GLN A 372 -14.27 -7.23 13.89
C GLN A 372 -14.95 -5.88 13.65
N VAL A 373 -14.78 -5.34 12.44
CA VAL A 373 -15.44 -4.11 11.99
C VAL A 373 -16.97 -4.26 11.92
N CYS A 374 -17.44 -5.51 11.82
CA CYS A 374 -18.84 -5.90 11.74
C CYS A 374 -19.10 -7.08 12.70
N GLU A 375 -19.93 -6.88 13.71
CA GLU A 375 -20.30 -7.92 14.67
C GLU A 375 -21.53 -8.68 14.17
N VAL A 376 -21.39 -10.00 13.99
CA VAL A 376 -22.53 -10.89 13.67
C VAL A 376 -22.96 -11.61 14.94
N LYS A 377 -24.21 -11.42 15.35
CA LYS A 377 -24.81 -12.12 16.49
C LYS A 377 -25.46 -13.41 16.00
N LEU A 378 -25.51 -14.45 16.84
CA LEU A 378 -26.07 -15.76 16.46
C LEU A 378 -27.51 -15.70 15.95
N ASN A 379 -28.29 -14.71 16.38
CA ASN A 379 -29.70 -14.52 16.02
C ASN A 379 -29.95 -13.27 15.16
N SER A 380 -28.91 -12.64 14.61
CA SER A 380 -29.09 -11.53 13.66
C SER A 380 -29.27 -12.04 12.23
N GLU A 381 -29.75 -11.18 11.32
CA GLU A 381 -29.73 -11.50 9.90
C GLU A 381 -28.31 -11.85 9.44
N ALA A 382 -28.20 -12.89 8.60
CA ALA A 382 -26.92 -13.32 8.07
C ALA A 382 -26.28 -12.20 7.24
N LEU A 383 -25.00 -11.92 7.48
CA LEU A 383 -24.23 -10.95 6.73
C LEU A 383 -23.26 -11.64 5.78
N VAL A 384 -23.04 -11.02 4.62
CA VAL A 384 -22.11 -11.47 3.58
C VAL A 384 -21.23 -10.32 3.13
N LEU A 385 -19.97 -10.60 2.82
CA LEU A 385 -19.04 -9.68 2.19
C LEU A 385 -19.01 -9.93 0.69
N SER A 386 -19.09 -8.86 -0.11
CA SER A 386 -18.78 -8.95 -1.54
C SER A 386 -17.29 -9.23 -1.71
N ALA A 387 -16.95 -10.22 -2.55
CA ALA A 387 -15.57 -10.61 -2.79
C ALA A 387 -15.33 -10.98 -4.26
N TYR A 388 -14.07 -10.85 -4.68
CA TYR A 388 -13.57 -11.34 -5.96
C TYR A 388 -12.53 -12.43 -5.71
N VAL A 389 -12.83 -13.63 -6.20
CA VAL A 389 -11.97 -14.81 -6.10
C VAL A 389 -11.32 -15.04 -7.45
N GLN A 390 -9.99 -15.19 -7.44
CA GLN A 390 -9.21 -15.39 -8.64
C GLN A 390 -8.01 -16.31 -8.42
N ASN A 391 -7.49 -16.88 -9.51
CA ASN A 391 -6.28 -17.68 -9.46
C ASN A 391 -5.06 -16.76 -9.33
N SER A 392 -4.13 -17.09 -8.43
CA SER A 392 -2.93 -16.31 -8.16
C SER A 392 -1.70 -17.20 -8.10
N ARG A 393 -0.59 -16.75 -8.70
CA ARG A 393 0.69 -17.46 -8.62
C ARG A 393 1.63 -16.88 -7.56
N VAL A 394 1.17 -15.94 -6.74
CA VAL A 394 2.02 -15.22 -5.77
C VAL A 394 2.73 -16.19 -4.81
N LEU A 395 2.04 -17.23 -4.35
CA LEU A 395 2.61 -18.24 -3.45
C LEU A 395 3.01 -19.54 -4.19
N SER A 396 2.95 -19.56 -5.52
CA SER A 396 3.28 -20.72 -6.34
C SER A 396 4.79 -20.86 -6.51
N LYS A 397 5.37 -21.92 -5.92
CA LYS A 397 6.78 -22.27 -6.10
C LYS A 397 7.03 -23.02 -7.40
N ASN A 398 6.07 -23.82 -7.87
CA ASN A 398 6.21 -24.63 -9.06
C ASN A 398 5.16 -24.25 -10.11
N ARG A 399 5.65 -23.68 -11.22
CA ARG A 399 4.82 -23.18 -12.34
C ARG A 399 4.33 -24.26 -13.30
N THR A 400 4.44 -25.55 -12.97
CA THR A 400 4.05 -26.63 -13.88
C THR A 400 3.02 -27.60 -13.29
N ARG A 401 3.01 -27.77 -11.97
CA ARG A 401 2.15 -28.74 -11.29
C ARG A 401 0.69 -28.28 -11.28
N ARG A 402 -0.18 -28.97 -12.00
CA ARG A 402 -1.64 -28.72 -12.00
C ARG A 402 -2.37 -29.75 -11.16
N ILE A 403 -3.60 -29.44 -10.75
CA ILE A 403 -4.50 -30.43 -10.14
C ILE A 403 -4.98 -31.33 -11.27
N GLU A 404 -4.61 -32.61 -11.22
CA GLU A 404 -4.94 -33.60 -12.24
C GLU A 404 -6.38 -34.10 -12.09
N ASN A 405 -6.84 -34.27 -10.85
CA ASN A 405 -8.20 -34.72 -10.54
C ASN A 405 -8.82 -33.87 -9.42
N TRP A 406 -9.88 -33.14 -9.77
CA TRP A 406 -10.62 -32.27 -8.86
C TRP A 406 -11.47 -33.03 -7.85
N ASP A 407 -11.87 -34.27 -8.14
CA ASP A 407 -12.75 -35.06 -7.29
C ASP A 407 -12.03 -35.60 -6.04
N VAL A 408 -10.69 -35.69 -6.10
CA VAL A 408 -9.83 -36.21 -5.02
C VAL A 408 -9.04 -35.08 -4.35
N PHE A 409 -9.05 -33.88 -4.94
CA PHE A 409 -8.33 -32.75 -4.39
C PHE A 409 -9.05 -32.20 -3.18
N ASP A 410 -8.40 -32.19 -2.02
CA ASP A 410 -8.92 -31.52 -0.83
C ASP A 410 -8.79 -30.00 -0.99
N PRO A 411 -9.90 -29.26 -1.19
CA PRO A 411 -9.86 -27.83 -1.40
C PRO A 411 -9.48 -27.05 -0.13
N THR A 412 -9.46 -27.70 1.04
CA THR A 412 -9.14 -27.04 2.31
C THR A 412 -7.64 -26.82 2.50
N PHE A 413 -6.79 -27.61 1.82
CA PHE A 413 -5.33 -27.51 1.90
C PHE A 413 -4.71 -27.27 0.52
N MET A 414 -4.40 -26.01 0.24
CA MET A 414 -3.75 -25.63 -1.01
C MET A 414 -2.23 -25.68 -0.88
N SER A 415 -1.60 -26.66 -1.54
CA SER A 415 -0.13 -26.76 -1.58
C SER A 415 0.49 -25.55 -2.30
N ASN A 416 1.58 -25.00 -1.74
CA ASN A 416 2.38 -23.94 -2.37
C ASN A 416 3.12 -24.40 -3.64
N ASP A 417 3.14 -25.70 -3.92
CA ASP A 417 3.72 -26.26 -5.15
C ASP A 417 2.71 -26.29 -6.32
N LEU A 418 1.48 -25.84 -6.13
CA LEU A 418 0.50 -25.76 -7.23
C LEU A 418 0.85 -24.61 -8.18
N HIS A 419 0.55 -24.81 -9.48
CA HIS A 419 0.76 -23.84 -10.56
C HIS A 419 0.13 -22.47 -10.29
N TRP A 420 -1.00 -22.48 -9.58
CA TRP A 420 -1.69 -21.32 -9.05
C TRP A 420 -2.38 -21.72 -7.75
N GLY A 421 -2.46 -20.77 -6.82
CA GLY A 421 -3.34 -20.82 -5.65
C GLY A 421 -4.53 -19.87 -5.80
N VAL A 422 -5.30 -19.69 -4.74
CA VAL A 422 -6.49 -18.83 -4.70
C VAL A 422 -6.14 -17.51 -4.03
N HIS A 423 -6.49 -16.42 -4.70
CA HIS A 423 -6.48 -15.07 -4.13
C HIS A 423 -7.91 -14.57 -4.00
N VAL A 424 -8.22 -14.06 -2.82
CA VAL A 424 -9.54 -13.52 -2.50
C VAL A 424 -9.35 -12.07 -2.09
N SER A 425 -9.97 -11.15 -2.84
CA SER A 425 -10.09 -9.75 -2.44
C SER A 425 -11.53 -9.46 -2.03
N SER A 426 -11.72 -8.56 -1.06
CA SER A 426 -13.03 -8.07 -0.68
C SER A 426 -12.96 -6.56 -0.48
N CYS A 427 -14.03 -5.86 -0.85
CA CYS A 427 -14.15 -4.43 -0.57
C CYS A 427 -14.52 -4.13 0.89
N GLY A 428 -14.65 -5.16 1.74
CA GLY A 428 -14.94 -5.02 3.18
C GLY A 428 -16.37 -4.61 3.53
N HIS A 429 -17.23 -4.39 2.54
CA HIS A 429 -18.62 -4.01 2.75
C HIS A 429 -19.49 -5.24 3.08
N ALA A 430 -20.05 -5.26 4.29
CA ALA A 430 -21.01 -6.26 4.73
C ALA A 430 -22.44 -5.89 4.32
N ILE A 431 -23.19 -6.85 3.80
CA ILE A 431 -24.56 -6.71 3.31
C ILE A 431 -25.39 -7.85 3.91
N HIS A 432 -26.67 -7.63 4.22
CA HIS A 432 -27.56 -8.74 4.58
C HIS A 432 -27.66 -9.72 3.41
N ALA A 433 -27.56 -11.02 3.70
CA ALA A 433 -27.68 -12.08 2.70
C ALA A 433 -28.99 -11.97 1.90
N SER A 434 -30.08 -11.56 2.57
CA SER A 434 -31.39 -11.29 1.95
C SER A 434 -31.35 -10.11 0.98
N CYS A 435 -30.71 -9.00 1.36
CA CYS A 435 -30.51 -7.82 0.50
C CYS A 435 -29.65 -8.15 -0.71
N TRP A 436 -28.54 -8.87 -0.51
CA TRP A 436 -27.67 -9.31 -1.62
C TRP A 436 -28.42 -10.24 -2.58
N THR A 437 -29.18 -11.22 -2.07
CA THR A 437 -29.96 -12.14 -2.91
C THR A 437 -30.95 -11.39 -3.79
N LYS A 438 -31.69 -10.42 -3.23
CA LYS A 438 -32.60 -9.55 -3.99
C LYS A 438 -31.85 -8.73 -5.05
N TYR A 439 -30.70 -8.17 -4.70
CA TYR A 439 -29.86 -7.38 -5.60
C TYR A 439 -29.33 -8.25 -6.77
N HIS A 440 -28.73 -9.39 -6.47
CA HIS A 440 -28.19 -10.33 -7.46
C HIS A 440 -29.27 -10.82 -8.43
N ASN A 441 -30.43 -11.24 -7.92
CA ASN A 441 -31.55 -11.65 -8.76
C ASN A 441 -32.04 -10.52 -9.69
N SER A 442 -31.99 -9.27 -9.22
CA SER A 442 -32.36 -8.12 -10.05
C SER A 442 -31.36 -7.88 -11.18
N ILE A 443 -30.05 -8.05 -10.91
CA ILE A 443 -28.98 -7.99 -11.94
C ILE A 443 -29.17 -9.09 -12.98
N THR A 444 -29.28 -10.36 -12.56
CA THR A 444 -29.41 -11.49 -13.48
C THR A 444 -30.65 -11.36 -14.36
N SER A 445 -31.77 -10.91 -13.78
CA SER A 445 -33.03 -10.68 -14.49
C SER A 445 -32.96 -9.49 -15.44
N GLN A 446 -32.21 -8.44 -15.07
CA GLN A 446 -32.00 -7.28 -15.93
C GLN A 446 -31.11 -7.65 -17.13
N ASP A 447 -30.09 -8.47 -16.92
CA ASP A 447 -29.17 -8.90 -17.98
C ASP A 447 -29.83 -9.89 -18.96
N HIS A 448 -30.68 -10.80 -18.47
CA HIS A 448 -31.53 -11.64 -19.34
C HIS A 448 -32.48 -10.82 -20.23
N ARG A 449 -32.93 -9.65 -19.75
CA ARG A 449 -33.81 -8.73 -20.49
C ARG A 449 -33.06 -7.79 -21.43
N ARG A 450 -31.73 -7.69 -21.34
CA ARG A 450 -30.94 -6.88 -22.26
C ARG A 450 -30.90 -7.53 -23.63
N THR A 451 -31.33 -6.79 -24.64
CA THR A 451 -31.16 -7.16 -26.04
C THR A 451 -29.68 -7.45 -26.32
N LEU A 452 -29.37 -8.52 -27.08
CA LEU A 452 -28.01 -8.98 -27.39
C LEU A 452 -27.04 -7.86 -27.82
N ARG A 453 -27.54 -6.81 -28.48
CA ARG A 453 -26.75 -5.64 -28.91
C ARG A 453 -26.28 -4.73 -27.76
N MET A 454 -26.90 -4.80 -26.58
CA MET A 454 -26.62 -3.96 -25.40
C MET A 454 -25.90 -4.71 -24.27
N ARG A 455 -25.65 -6.03 -24.41
CA ARG A 455 -24.90 -6.82 -23.42
C ARG A 455 -23.46 -6.33 -23.23
N GLY A 456 -22.83 -5.76 -24.26
CA GLY A 456 -21.42 -5.30 -24.21
C GLY A 456 -21.15 -4.01 -23.39
N SER A 457 -22.19 -3.39 -22.81
CA SER A 457 -22.04 -2.13 -22.05
C SER A 457 -21.86 -2.36 -20.53
N ALA A 458 -22.10 -3.57 -20.03
CA ALA A 458 -21.89 -3.88 -18.62
C ALA A 458 -20.40 -4.16 -18.33
N ASN A 459 -19.88 -3.63 -17.21
CA ASN A 459 -18.50 -3.88 -16.78
C ASN A 459 -18.35 -5.18 -15.96
N TYR A 460 -19.37 -6.03 -15.94
CA TYR A 460 -19.38 -7.33 -15.26
C TYR A 460 -20.02 -8.37 -16.17
N ASP A 461 -19.56 -9.62 -16.07
CA ASP A 461 -20.08 -10.77 -16.81
C ASP A 461 -20.93 -11.68 -15.91
N THR A 462 -22.24 -11.67 -16.11
CA THR A 462 -23.18 -12.47 -15.32
C THR A 462 -23.01 -13.98 -15.56
N GLU A 463 -22.50 -14.40 -16.72
CA GLU A 463 -22.24 -15.82 -17.03
C GLU A 463 -21.05 -16.35 -16.20
N ARG A 464 -20.17 -15.45 -15.76
CA ARG A 464 -19.06 -15.74 -14.84
C ARG A 464 -19.41 -15.45 -13.37
N ASN A 465 -20.68 -15.27 -13.04
CA ASN A 465 -21.18 -14.85 -11.72
C ASN A 465 -20.61 -13.51 -11.24
N GLU A 466 -20.19 -12.62 -12.14
CA GLU A 466 -19.66 -11.32 -11.75
C GLU A 466 -20.78 -10.31 -11.52
N PHE A 467 -20.58 -9.46 -10.52
CA PHE A 467 -21.48 -8.37 -10.14
C PHE A 467 -20.67 -7.22 -9.52
N LEU A 468 -21.27 -6.03 -9.45
CA LEU A 468 -20.66 -4.90 -8.74
C LEU A 468 -21.20 -4.86 -7.31
N CYS A 469 -20.35 -4.55 -6.33
CA CYS A 469 -20.81 -4.35 -4.95
C CYS A 469 -21.87 -3.23 -4.93
N PRO A 470 -23.06 -3.44 -4.33
CA PRO A 470 -24.13 -2.43 -4.33
C PRO A 470 -23.76 -1.14 -3.58
N LEU A 471 -22.72 -1.17 -2.73
CA LEU A 471 -22.29 -0.04 -1.91
C LEU A 471 -21.16 0.77 -2.56
N CYS A 472 -20.12 0.10 -3.08
CA CYS A 472 -18.92 0.76 -3.59
C CYS A 472 -18.65 0.53 -5.08
N GLN A 473 -19.49 -0.25 -5.76
CA GLN A 473 -19.38 -0.61 -7.18
C GLN A 473 -18.12 -1.39 -7.57
N THR A 474 -17.30 -1.84 -6.61
CA THR A 474 -16.15 -2.72 -6.89
C THR A 474 -16.61 -4.05 -7.49
N LEU A 475 -15.92 -4.53 -8.52
CA LEU A 475 -16.16 -5.83 -9.13
C LEU A 475 -16.03 -6.98 -8.11
N SER A 476 -16.97 -7.92 -8.14
CA SER A 476 -17.06 -9.09 -7.26
C SER A 476 -17.59 -10.27 -8.07
N ASN A 477 -17.24 -11.49 -7.70
CA ASN A 477 -17.75 -12.71 -8.34
C ASN A 477 -18.25 -13.76 -7.34
N THR A 478 -18.22 -13.43 -6.05
CA THR A 478 -18.73 -14.28 -4.99
C THR A 478 -19.08 -13.46 -3.76
N ILE A 479 -19.66 -14.15 -2.78
CA ILE A 479 -19.90 -13.63 -1.43
C ILE A 479 -19.25 -14.53 -0.39
N ILE A 480 -18.71 -13.91 0.66
CA ILE A 480 -18.13 -14.62 1.80
C ILE A 480 -19.06 -14.44 2.99
N PRO A 481 -19.58 -15.53 3.60
CA PRO A 481 -20.41 -15.41 4.79
C PRO A 481 -19.58 -14.83 5.94
N VAL A 482 -20.13 -13.82 6.63
CA VAL A 482 -19.54 -13.31 7.85
C VAL A 482 -20.00 -14.21 8.99
N LEU A 483 -19.07 -15.01 9.51
CA LEU A 483 -19.36 -15.91 10.61
C LEU A 483 -19.19 -15.20 11.95
N PRO A 484 -20.07 -15.47 12.94
CA PRO A 484 -19.79 -15.13 14.32
C PRO A 484 -18.46 -15.77 14.74
N SER A 485 -17.80 -15.15 15.71
CA SER A 485 -16.63 -15.75 16.34
C SER A 485 -16.85 -17.20 16.77
N LEU A 486 -15.88 -18.08 16.52
CA LEU A 486 -15.90 -19.45 17.06
C LEU A 486 -16.11 -19.49 18.58
N ARG A 487 -15.65 -18.46 19.32
CA ARG A 487 -15.88 -18.34 20.77
C ARG A 487 -17.35 -18.07 21.12
N SER A 488 -18.15 -17.48 20.25
CA SER A 488 -19.59 -17.31 20.51
C SER A 488 -20.36 -18.62 20.33
N PHE A 489 -19.83 -19.56 19.54
CA PHE A 489 -20.34 -20.92 19.42
C PHE A 489 -19.86 -21.85 20.54
N ALA A 490 -18.72 -21.53 21.16
CA ALA A 490 -18.29 -22.17 22.38
C ALA A 490 -19.24 -21.77 23.51
N ARG A 491 -20.29 -22.58 23.76
CA ARG A 491 -20.89 -22.65 25.10
C ARG A 491 -19.72 -22.77 26.09
N GLU A 492 -19.81 -22.12 27.25
CA GLU A 492 -18.90 -22.33 28.37
C GLU A 492 -18.87 -23.83 28.75
N ARG A 493 -18.17 -24.64 27.97
CA ARG A 493 -17.66 -25.90 28.44
C ARG A 493 -16.56 -25.46 29.38
N LYS A 494 -16.81 -25.59 30.68
CA LYS A 494 -15.72 -25.79 31.63
C LYS A 494 -14.78 -26.76 30.94
N LEU A 495 -13.62 -26.28 30.49
CA LEU A 495 -12.55 -27.16 30.06
C LEU A 495 -12.37 -28.09 31.25
N ALA A 496 -12.77 -29.36 31.11
CA ALA A 496 -12.47 -30.33 32.12
C ALA A 496 -10.97 -30.22 32.35
N GLN A 497 -10.53 -29.99 33.59
CA GLN A 497 -9.12 -30.16 33.93
C GLN A 497 -8.83 -31.64 33.74
N MET A 498 -8.53 -32.02 32.51
CA MET A 498 -8.04 -33.34 32.18
C MET A 498 -6.53 -33.24 32.15
N SER A 499 -5.88 -34.16 32.83
CA SER A 499 -4.44 -34.33 32.72
C SER A 499 -4.08 -34.70 31.28
N PHE A 500 -2.84 -34.37 30.87
CA PHE A 500 -2.34 -34.74 29.55
C PHE A 500 -2.49 -36.25 29.26
N ASN A 501 -2.32 -37.09 30.29
CA ASN A 501 -2.47 -38.54 30.17
C ASN A 501 -3.92 -38.96 29.87
N GLU A 502 -4.92 -38.31 30.49
CA GLU A 502 -6.34 -38.59 30.23
C GLU A 502 -6.77 -38.13 28.84
N TRP A 503 -6.20 -37.02 28.35
CA TRP A 503 -6.41 -36.58 26.97
C TRP A 503 -5.82 -37.57 25.96
N LEU A 504 -4.60 -38.05 26.22
CA LEU A 504 -3.88 -38.98 25.35
C LEU A 504 -4.60 -40.33 25.27
N ASP A 505 -5.02 -40.90 26.40
CA ASP A 505 -5.80 -42.15 26.46
C ASP A 505 -7.15 -42.02 25.73
N GLY A 506 -7.81 -40.85 25.84
CA GLY A 506 -9.04 -40.57 25.11
C GLY A 506 -8.83 -40.51 23.58
N LEU A 507 -7.70 -39.98 23.13
CA LEU A 507 -7.32 -39.93 21.72
C LEU A 507 -6.97 -41.32 21.18
N GLU A 508 -6.19 -42.11 21.93
CA GLU A 508 -5.84 -43.48 21.55
C GLU A 508 -7.08 -44.39 21.46
N LYS A 509 -8.08 -44.17 22.33
CA LYS A 509 -9.37 -44.89 22.27
C LYS A 509 -10.31 -44.40 21.16
N ALA A 510 -10.11 -43.20 20.63
CA ALA A 510 -10.91 -42.66 19.53
C ALA A 510 -10.32 -42.97 18.15
N LEU A 511 -9.03 -43.25 18.10
CA LEU A 511 -8.28 -43.58 16.87
C LEU A 511 -8.16 -45.09 16.62
N ASN A 512 -8.40 -45.92 17.65
CA ASN A 512 -8.65 -47.36 17.53
C ASN A 512 -10.15 -47.65 17.53
#